data_AF-A0A7W7VE30-F1
#
_entry.id   AF-A0A7W7VE30-F1
#
_cell.length_a   1.000
_cell.length_b   1.000
_cell.length_c   1.000
_cell.angle_alpha   90.00
_cell.angle_beta   90.00
_cell.angle_gamma   90.00
#
_symmetry.space_group_name_H-M   'P 1'
#
loop_
_entity.id
_entity.type
_entity.pdbx_description
1 polymer ?
#
loop_
_entity_poly.entity_id
_entity_poly.type
_entity_poly.pdbx_seq_one_letter_code
_entity_poly.pdbx_strand_id
1 'polypeptide(L)'
;MPAPSTGVGAVAIWTSADQPGLGDQLLGRVIQQELLARLPGWRMTLCSPDGWRRPAVADGGLVAEPLRDRSPDELAAAATLTVVCSDDPFTLELATRLDPAHPVVPFGVREVPAVLAARAAFVAEADPAFLLDHVVGLETLPVRVAQLRQLGELPDGDYDVSEFPAGVVFEDRLAILSGARSVTTDDEHVAAACAALGVSCVGPAPRGSVTELRDELDRLAALAEKTLAEQGGDLGTRMAVLAEENHALRLAHWLLRERMLVERQRLVEPLAETWRERDEAVDEAAGLRDRNRELARQNEELAARLAHVESELSAWQGTKLVRWTRPLRDAYGKARG
;
A
#
# COMPACT_ATOMS: atom_id res chain seq x y z
N MET A 1 -6.05 21.65 -37.70
CA MET A 1 -5.32 20.69 -36.85
C MET A 1 -3.84 20.93 -37.05
N PRO A 2 -3.07 21.27 -36.01
CA PRO A 2 -1.62 21.29 -36.14
C PRO A 2 -1.13 19.86 -36.40
N ALA A 3 -0.11 19.72 -37.25
CA ALA A 3 0.52 18.44 -37.51
C ALA A 3 1.14 17.88 -36.22
N PRO A 4 1.09 16.55 -35.96
CA PRO A 4 1.75 15.98 -34.79
C PRO A 4 3.25 16.28 -34.87
N SER A 5 3.79 16.92 -33.83
CA SER A 5 5.21 17.20 -33.69
C SER A 5 5.99 15.90 -33.81
N THR A 6 6.91 15.83 -34.77
CA THR A 6 7.67 14.61 -35.10
C THR A 6 8.83 14.32 -34.13
N GLY A 7 9.05 15.15 -33.11
CA GLY A 7 9.97 14.89 -32.01
C GLY A 7 9.22 14.36 -30.79
N VAL A 8 9.70 13.27 -30.19
CA VAL A 8 9.26 12.84 -28.85
C VAL A 8 10.22 13.49 -27.86
N GLY A 9 9.71 14.43 -27.05
CA GLY A 9 10.48 15.03 -25.97
C GLY A 9 10.46 14.18 -24.71
N ALA A 10 11.35 14.50 -23.77
CA ALA A 10 11.46 13.83 -22.48
C ALA A 10 11.43 14.84 -21.34
N VAL A 11 10.69 14.54 -20.28
CA VAL A 11 10.72 15.31 -19.03
C VAL A 11 11.19 14.41 -17.91
N ALA A 12 12.18 14.86 -17.15
CA ALA A 12 12.58 14.24 -15.90
C ALA A 12 11.87 14.97 -14.75
N ILE A 13 11.16 14.23 -13.90
CA ILE A 13 10.44 14.74 -12.73
C ILE A 13 11.17 14.23 -11.49
N TRP A 14 11.89 15.12 -10.82
CA TRP A 14 12.71 14.80 -9.66
C TRP A 14 11.90 14.99 -8.40
N THR A 15 11.74 13.91 -7.65
CA THR A 15 10.89 13.79 -6.48
C THR A 15 11.71 13.24 -5.32
N SER A 16 11.16 13.27 -4.10
CA SER A 16 11.66 12.48 -2.96
C SER A 16 10.71 11.33 -2.64
N ALA A 17 10.14 10.69 -3.67
CA ALA A 17 9.15 9.63 -3.50
C ALA A 17 9.67 8.42 -2.68
N ASP A 18 11.00 8.23 -2.62
CA ASP A 18 11.70 7.21 -1.84
C ASP A 18 11.95 7.60 -0.36
N GLN A 19 11.54 8.80 0.05
CA GLN A 19 11.57 9.26 1.43
C GLN A 19 10.19 9.13 2.09
N PRO A 20 10.13 9.06 3.44
CA PRO A 20 8.86 9.06 4.15
C PRO A 20 8.15 10.41 3.95
N GLY A 21 6.94 10.39 3.37
CA GLY A 21 6.10 11.59 3.25
C GLY A 21 4.93 11.35 2.30
N LEU A 22 3.90 12.20 2.31
CA LEU A 22 2.79 12.12 1.35
C LEU A 22 3.03 13.04 0.14
N GLY A 23 3.53 14.25 0.40
CA GLY A 23 3.65 15.28 -0.61
C GLY A 23 4.58 14.95 -1.77
N ASP A 24 5.74 14.41 -1.46
CA ASP A 24 6.77 14.09 -2.45
C ASP A 24 6.37 12.98 -3.42
N GLN A 25 5.45 12.10 -3.00
CA GLN A 25 4.89 11.04 -3.84
C GLN A 25 3.70 11.53 -4.67
N LEU A 26 2.84 12.36 -4.07
CA LEU A 26 1.65 12.92 -4.74
C LEU A 26 2.04 13.87 -5.87
N LEU A 27 2.96 14.80 -5.58
CA LEU A 27 3.39 15.84 -6.51
C LEU A 27 3.96 15.27 -7.81
N GLY A 28 4.86 14.29 -7.72
CA GLY A 28 5.42 13.61 -8.89
C GLY A 28 4.37 12.89 -9.74
N ARG A 29 3.43 12.19 -9.10
CA ARG A 29 2.36 11.44 -9.79
C ARG A 29 1.39 12.36 -10.52
N VAL A 30 0.92 13.42 -9.84
CA VAL A 30 0.01 14.42 -10.44
C VAL A 30 0.70 15.08 -11.64
N ILE A 31 1.93 15.58 -11.47
CA ILE A 31 2.64 16.26 -12.55
C ILE A 31 2.87 15.31 -13.73
N GLN A 32 3.28 14.06 -13.47
CA GLN A 32 3.47 13.07 -14.53
C GLN A 32 2.18 12.86 -15.34
N GLN A 33 1.06 12.63 -14.66
CA GLN A 33 -0.21 12.36 -15.31
C GLN A 33 -0.74 13.58 -16.09
N GLU A 34 -0.69 14.76 -15.48
CA GLU A 34 -1.16 16.00 -16.08
C GLU A 34 -0.30 16.40 -17.29
N LEU A 35 1.01 16.19 -17.23
CA LEU A 35 1.89 16.42 -18.36
C LEU A 35 1.69 15.39 -19.47
N LEU A 36 1.50 14.11 -19.17
CA LEU A 36 1.20 13.09 -20.20
C LEU A 36 -0.11 13.40 -20.93
N ALA A 37 -1.10 13.94 -20.24
CA ALA A 37 -2.36 14.37 -20.85
C ALA A 37 -2.17 15.55 -21.82
N ARG A 38 -1.29 16.51 -21.47
CA ARG A 38 -0.98 17.70 -22.28
C ARG A 38 0.00 17.43 -23.41
N LEU A 39 0.92 16.50 -23.20
CA LEU A 39 2.05 16.18 -24.06
C LEU A 39 1.94 14.73 -24.54
N PRO A 40 0.95 14.39 -25.38
CA PRO A 40 0.73 13.01 -25.80
C PRO A 40 1.94 12.48 -26.58
N GLY A 41 2.44 11.32 -26.16
CA GLY A 41 3.60 10.67 -26.77
C GLY A 41 4.96 11.14 -26.23
N TRP A 42 4.97 12.09 -25.30
CA TRP A 42 6.19 12.44 -24.57
C TRP A 42 6.56 11.40 -23.53
N ARG A 43 7.85 11.35 -23.22
CA ARG A 43 8.36 10.54 -22.11
C ARG A 43 8.35 11.35 -20.83
N MET A 44 7.91 10.73 -19.74
CA MET A 44 8.05 11.26 -18.39
C MET A 44 8.77 10.23 -17.53
N THR A 45 9.94 10.59 -16.98
CA THR A 45 10.72 9.75 -16.09
C THR A 45 10.68 10.34 -14.68
N LEU A 46 10.24 9.53 -13.71
CA LEU A 46 10.34 9.91 -12.30
C LEU A 46 11.73 9.54 -11.80
N CYS A 47 12.36 10.48 -11.11
CA CYS A 47 13.66 10.29 -10.49
C CYS A 47 13.57 10.63 -9.00
N SER A 48 14.36 9.95 -8.18
CA SER A 48 14.50 10.28 -6.76
C SER A 48 15.91 9.97 -6.26
N PRO A 49 16.34 10.51 -5.10
CA PRO A 49 17.71 10.35 -4.61
C PRO A 49 18.24 8.91 -4.67
N ASP A 50 17.52 7.98 -4.06
CA ASP A 50 17.84 6.56 -3.95
C ASP A 50 17.05 5.70 -4.96
N GLY A 51 15.87 6.16 -5.38
CA GLY A 51 15.03 5.50 -6.39
C GLY A 51 14.70 4.05 -6.04
N TRP A 52 14.67 3.20 -7.07
CA TRP A 52 14.49 1.75 -6.92
C TRP A 52 15.54 1.04 -6.03
N ARG A 53 16.59 1.73 -5.55
CA ARG A 53 17.54 1.13 -4.60
C ARG A 53 16.98 1.02 -3.21
N ARG A 54 15.96 1.83 -2.89
CA ARG A 54 15.27 1.82 -1.61
C ARG A 54 13.77 1.67 -1.84
N PRO A 55 13.31 0.51 -2.34
CA PRO A 55 11.89 0.30 -2.54
C PRO A 55 11.18 0.34 -1.18
N ALA A 56 10.27 1.29 -1.00
CA ALA A 56 9.41 1.38 0.17
C ALA A 56 7.98 0.96 -0.20
N VAL A 57 7.24 0.47 0.80
CA VAL A 57 5.81 0.17 0.64
C VAL A 57 5.05 1.45 0.26
N ALA A 58 5.46 2.58 0.83
CA ALA A 58 4.90 3.90 0.55
C ALA A 58 4.93 4.26 -0.95
N ASP A 59 5.94 3.80 -1.70
CA ASP A 59 6.10 4.10 -3.13
C ASP A 59 4.88 3.69 -3.96
N GLY A 60 4.03 2.78 -3.46
CA GLY A 60 2.78 2.39 -4.12
C GLY A 60 3.01 1.83 -5.53
N GLY A 61 4.14 1.15 -5.74
CA GLY A 61 4.55 0.61 -7.05
C GLY A 61 5.18 1.63 -8.00
N LEU A 62 5.40 2.88 -7.57
CA LEU A 62 6.12 3.88 -8.34
C LEU A 62 7.60 3.52 -8.40
N VAL A 63 8.12 3.35 -9.61
CA VAL A 63 9.53 3.03 -9.85
C VAL A 63 10.22 4.30 -10.30
N ALA A 64 10.96 4.93 -9.38
CA ALA A 64 11.78 6.11 -9.67
C ALA A 64 13.24 5.71 -9.98
N GLU A 65 13.83 6.36 -10.98
CA GLU A 65 15.26 6.22 -11.30
C GLU A 65 16.13 6.88 -10.22
N PRO A 66 17.24 6.26 -9.79
CA PRO A 66 18.14 6.83 -8.80
C PRO A 66 18.94 8.01 -9.37
N LEU A 67 18.88 9.15 -8.70
CA LEU A 67 19.65 10.34 -9.03
C LEU A 67 21.13 10.21 -8.63
N ARG A 68 21.42 9.49 -7.54
CA ARG A 68 22.80 9.36 -6.98
C ARG A 68 23.82 8.71 -7.90
N ASP A 69 23.37 8.02 -8.95
CA ASP A 69 24.25 7.28 -9.87
C ASP A 69 24.60 8.05 -11.14
N ARG A 70 23.93 9.17 -11.36
CA ARG A 70 23.98 9.89 -12.61
C ARG A 70 24.74 11.18 -12.40
N SER A 71 25.65 11.48 -13.32
CA SER A 71 26.27 12.79 -13.36
C SER A 71 25.24 13.85 -13.79
N PRO A 72 25.43 15.13 -13.43
CA PRO A 72 24.56 16.22 -13.89
C PRO A 72 24.46 16.29 -15.42
N ASP A 73 25.56 16.02 -16.13
CA ASP A 73 25.59 16.05 -17.59
C ASP A 73 24.77 14.91 -18.21
N GLU A 74 24.86 13.70 -17.64
CA GLU A 74 24.02 12.56 -18.05
C GLU A 74 22.54 12.84 -17.83
N LEU A 75 22.18 13.45 -16.70
CA LEU A 75 20.80 13.81 -16.38
C LEU A 75 20.25 14.89 -17.31
N ALA A 76 21.04 15.93 -17.61
CA ALA A 76 20.68 16.98 -18.55
C ALA A 76 20.52 16.41 -19.97
N ALA A 77 21.43 15.55 -20.41
CA ALA A 77 21.34 14.91 -21.73
C ALA A 77 20.15 13.95 -21.87
N ALA A 78 19.71 13.36 -20.75
CA ALA A 78 18.58 12.43 -20.75
C ALA A 78 17.22 13.12 -20.88
N ALA A 79 17.08 14.41 -20.60
CA ALA A 79 15.79 15.08 -20.62
C ALA A 79 15.79 16.32 -21.52
N THR A 80 14.63 16.65 -22.08
CA THR A 80 14.36 17.96 -22.68
C THR A 80 14.13 19.00 -21.61
N LEU A 81 13.49 18.62 -20.50
CA LEU A 81 13.14 19.51 -19.38
C LEU A 81 13.27 18.74 -18.06
N THR A 82 13.77 19.40 -17.02
CA THR A 82 13.72 18.86 -15.66
C THR A 82 12.75 19.64 -14.80
N VAL A 83 11.85 18.94 -14.11
CA VAL A 83 10.95 19.49 -13.10
C VAL A 83 11.44 19.01 -11.74
N VAL A 84 11.68 19.93 -10.80
CA VAL A 84 12.14 19.61 -9.45
C VAL A 84 10.99 19.79 -8.48
N CYS A 85 10.60 18.69 -7.85
CA CYS A 85 9.39 18.53 -7.04
C CYS A 85 9.74 18.01 -5.64
N SER A 86 10.88 18.45 -5.10
CA SER A 86 11.42 17.94 -3.86
C SER A 86 12.20 19.02 -3.13
N ASP A 87 11.96 19.13 -1.83
CA ASP A 87 12.75 19.94 -0.91
C ASP A 87 14.00 19.21 -0.39
N ASP A 88 14.26 17.97 -0.85
CA ASP A 88 15.44 17.20 -0.47
C ASP A 88 16.73 17.98 -0.82
N PRO A 89 17.62 18.24 0.16
CA PRO A 89 18.82 19.02 -0.07
C PRO A 89 19.72 18.45 -1.16
N PHE A 90 19.81 17.13 -1.28
CA PHE A 90 20.62 16.49 -2.32
C PHE A 90 20.05 16.74 -3.71
N THR A 91 18.73 16.62 -3.87
CA THR A 91 18.02 16.89 -5.13
C THR A 91 18.18 18.34 -5.56
N LEU A 92 18.03 19.28 -4.62
CA LEU A 92 18.23 20.72 -4.87
C LEU A 92 19.69 21.05 -5.22
N GLU A 93 20.67 20.50 -4.49
CA GLU A 93 22.09 20.67 -4.79
C GLU A 93 22.45 20.09 -6.17
N LEU A 94 21.96 18.89 -6.49
CA LEU A 94 22.15 18.28 -7.79
C LEU A 94 21.52 19.12 -8.90
N ALA A 95 20.33 19.68 -8.66
CA ALA A 95 19.68 20.57 -9.61
C ALA A 95 20.57 21.79 -9.88
N THR A 96 21.18 22.41 -8.87
CA THR A 96 22.09 23.56 -9.11
C THR A 96 23.30 23.25 -10.00
N ARG A 97 23.68 21.98 -10.14
CA ARG A 97 24.85 21.51 -10.90
C ARG A 97 24.55 21.07 -12.33
N LEU A 98 23.28 20.99 -12.74
CA LEU A 98 22.91 20.73 -14.13
C LEU A 98 23.49 21.79 -15.08
N ASP A 99 23.69 21.43 -16.35
CA ASP A 99 24.10 22.36 -17.41
C ASP A 99 23.24 23.64 -17.35
N PRO A 100 23.84 24.84 -17.29
CA PRO A 100 23.12 26.10 -17.29
C PRO A 100 22.16 26.29 -18.48
N ALA A 101 22.41 25.64 -19.61
CA ALA A 101 21.55 25.67 -20.79
C ALA A 101 20.35 24.71 -20.68
N HIS A 102 20.39 23.73 -19.76
CA HIS A 102 19.30 22.79 -19.53
C HIS A 102 18.18 23.45 -18.73
N PRO A 103 16.93 23.48 -19.26
CA PRO A 103 15.84 24.14 -18.56
C PRO A 103 15.42 23.34 -17.33
N VAL A 104 15.25 24.05 -16.21
CA VAL A 104 14.81 23.49 -14.94
C VAL A 104 13.65 24.32 -14.39
N VAL A 105 12.64 23.64 -13.87
CA VAL A 105 11.47 24.25 -13.22
C VAL A 105 11.29 23.67 -11.83
N PRO A 106 11.61 24.42 -10.76
CA PRO A 106 11.15 24.10 -9.41
C PRO A 106 9.62 24.22 -9.35
N PHE A 107 8.96 23.18 -8.85
CA PHE A 107 7.50 23.08 -8.79
C PHE A 107 7.08 22.62 -7.40
N GLY A 108 6.38 23.47 -6.66
CA GLY A 108 5.95 23.17 -5.29
C GLY A 108 7.07 23.20 -4.24
N VAL A 109 8.32 23.47 -4.64
CA VAL A 109 9.49 23.56 -3.73
C VAL A 109 9.32 24.75 -2.78
N ARG A 110 9.48 24.53 -1.48
CA ARG A 110 9.30 25.57 -0.43
C ARG A 110 10.41 26.61 -0.47
N GLU A 111 11.65 26.16 -0.55
CA GLU A 111 12.83 27.01 -0.53
C GLU A 111 13.72 26.70 -1.72
N VAL A 112 13.49 27.41 -2.83
CA VAL A 112 14.33 27.27 -4.02
C VAL A 112 15.69 27.96 -3.77
N PRO A 113 16.82 27.25 -3.88
CA PRO A 113 18.14 27.86 -3.71
C PRO A 113 18.33 29.03 -4.69
N ALA A 114 18.91 30.14 -4.24
CA ALA A 114 19.05 31.36 -5.06
C ALA A 114 19.75 31.11 -6.41
N VAL A 115 20.74 30.20 -6.44
CA VAL A 115 21.43 29.79 -7.67
C VAL A 115 20.50 29.09 -8.65
N LEU A 116 19.60 28.22 -8.14
CA LEU A 116 18.60 27.54 -8.94
C LEU A 116 17.51 28.52 -9.40
N ALA A 117 17.03 29.38 -8.51
CA ALA A 117 16.02 30.38 -8.80
C ALA A 117 16.47 31.36 -9.90
N ALA A 118 17.73 31.78 -9.88
CA ALA A 118 18.29 32.72 -10.87
C ALA A 118 18.35 32.15 -12.30
N ARG A 119 18.37 30.82 -12.45
CA ARG A 119 18.45 30.14 -13.76
C ARG A 119 17.20 29.32 -14.10
N ALA A 120 16.26 29.18 -13.17
CA ALA A 120 15.01 28.46 -13.40
C ALA A 120 14.23 29.12 -14.54
N ALA A 121 13.61 28.31 -15.39
CA ALA A 121 12.78 28.85 -16.46
C ALA A 121 11.57 29.62 -15.90
N PHE A 122 10.99 29.09 -14.82
CA PHE A 122 10.11 29.77 -13.87
C PHE A 122 10.02 28.91 -12.60
N VAL A 123 9.41 29.45 -11.54
CA VAL A 123 9.07 28.72 -10.31
C VAL A 123 7.55 28.59 -10.26
N ALA A 124 7.06 27.36 -10.08
CA ALA A 124 5.64 27.06 -9.87
C ALA A 124 5.38 26.85 -8.38
N GLU A 125 4.34 27.50 -7.86
CA GLU A 125 4.06 27.56 -6.43
C GLU A 125 2.79 26.82 -6.01
N ALA A 126 1.92 26.43 -6.96
CA ALA A 126 0.64 25.83 -6.62
C ALA A 126 0.76 24.38 -6.14
N ASP A 127 -0.05 24.02 -5.15
CA ASP A 127 -0.07 22.65 -4.60
C ASP A 127 -0.77 21.67 -5.57
N PRO A 128 -0.09 20.61 -6.02
CA PRO A 128 -0.62 19.63 -6.97
C PRO A 128 -1.75 18.79 -6.36
N ALA A 129 -1.86 18.77 -5.03
CA ALA A 129 -2.79 17.93 -4.30
C ALA A 129 -4.26 18.28 -4.63
N PHE A 130 -4.51 19.47 -5.17
CA PHE A 130 -5.81 19.85 -5.71
C PHE A 130 -6.29 18.97 -6.87
N LEU A 131 -5.41 18.22 -7.53
CA LEU A 131 -5.70 17.30 -8.63
C LEU A 131 -5.55 15.83 -8.20
N LEU A 132 -5.71 15.53 -6.90
CA LEU A 132 -5.58 14.16 -6.37
C LEU A 132 -6.57 13.17 -6.98
N ASP A 133 -7.71 13.65 -7.48
CA ASP A 133 -8.77 12.83 -8.11
C ASP A 133 -8.30 12.22 -9.43
N HIS A 134 -7.30 12.83 -10.06
CA HIS A 134 -6.65 12.27 -11.25
C HIS A 134 -5.78 11.06 -10.90
N VAL A 135 -5.11 11.06 -9.74
CA VAL A 135 -4.19 9.98 -9.33
C VAL A 135 -4.94 8.84 -8.64
N VAL A 136 -5.92 9.16 -7.79
CA VAL A 136 -6.75 8.18 -7.10
C VAL A 136 -8.21 8.62 -7.18
N GLY A 137 -9.06 7.73 -7.72
CA GLY A 137 -10.50 7.98 -7.79
C GLY A 137 -11.06 8.19 -6.38
N LEU A 138 -11.52 9.41 -6.09
CA LEU A 138 -12.03 9.80 -4.78
C LEU A 138 -13.17 8.91 -4.29
N GLU A 139 -13.99 8.42 -5.21
CA GLU A 139 -15.08 7.50 -4.97
C GLU A 139 -14.63 6.12 -4.49
N THR A 140 -13.35 5.77 -4.66
CA THR A 140 -12.78 4.49 -4.22
C THR A 140 -12.29 4.54 -2.77
N LEU A 141 -12.00 5.73 -2.24
CA LEU A 141 -11.46 5.91 -0.90
C LEU A 141 -12.40 5.37 0.20
N PRO A 142 -13.74 5.57 0.16
CA PRO A 142 -14.64 4.99 1.17
C PRO A 142 -14.58 3.46 1.22
N VAL A 143 -14.44 2.80 0.06
CA VAL A 143 -14.29 1.35 -0.01
C VAL A 143 -12.96 0.93 0.63
N ARG A 144 -11.90 1.68 0.35
CA ARG A 144 -10.57 1.41 0.92
C ARG A 144 -10.53 1.62 2.44
N VAL A 145 -11.18 2.67 2.96
CA VAL A 145 -11.36 2.89 4.40
C VAL A 145 -12.06 1.69 5.05
N ALA A 146 -13.14 1.19 4.44
CA ALA A 146 -13.84 0.01 4.96
C ALA A 146 -12.95 -1.24 4.99
N GLN A 147 -12.11 -1.45 3.97
CA GLN A 147 -11.14 -2.55 3.93
C GLN A 147 -10.10 -2.42 5.04
N LEU A 148 -9.52 -1.23 5.24
CA LEU A 148 -8.54 -0.99 6.30
C LEU A 148 -9.13 -1.23 7.70
N ARG A 149 -10.39 -0.84 7.94
CA ARG A 149 -11.10 -1.17 9.19
C ARG A 149 -11.28 -2.68 9.37
N GLN A 150 -11.68 -3.41 8.31
CA GLN A 150 -11.80 -4.88 8.38
C GLN A 150 -10.48 -5.58 8.69
N LEU A 151 -9.35 -5.00 8.27
CA LEU A 151 -8.01 -5.50 8.57
C LEU A 151 -7.51 -5.09 9.97
N GLY A 152 -8.23 -4.22 10.67
CA GLY A 152 -7.80 -3.69 11.98
C GLY A 152 -6.73 -2.61 11.89
N GLU A 153 -6.45 -2.08 10.69
CA GLU A 153 -5.47 -1.01 10.44
C GLU A 153 -6.04 0.38 10.74
N LEU A 154 -7.37 0.51 10.79
CA LEU A 154 -8.08 1.71 11.21
C LEU A 154 -9.03 1.40 12.37
N PRO A 155 -9.19 2.32 13.34
CA PRO A 155 -10.15 2.15 14.41
C PRO A 155 -11.60 2.20 13.88
N ASP A 156 -12.49 1.57 14.64
CA ASP A 156 -13.92 1.69 14.43
C ASP A 156 -14.39 3.11 14.80
N GLY A 157 -15.09 3.78 13.88
CA GLY A 157 -15.63 5.13 14.07
C GLY A 157 -14.66 6.25 13.68
N ASP A 158 -14.79 7.38 14.37
CA ASP A 158 -14.03 8.62 14.13
C ASP A 158 -12.64 8.54 14.76
N TYR A 159 -11.63 9.03 14.06
CA TYR A 159 -10.26 9.13 14.55
C TYR A 159 -9.56 10.38 14.04
N ASP A 160 -8.51 10.78 14.75
CA ASP A 160 -7.65 11.91 14.37
C ASP A 160 -6.30 11.41 13.87
N VAL A 161 -5.72 12.10 12.89
CA VAL A 161 -4.41 11.75 12.31
C VAL A 161 -3.40 12.83 12.64
N SER A 162 -2.30 12.45 13.27
CA SER A 162 -1.14 13.32 13.50
C SER A 162 0.14 12.83 12.82
N GLU A 163 0.21 11.54 12.49
CA GLU A 163 1.35 10.93 11.82
C GLU A 163 0.87 9.73 11.00
N PHE A 164 1.49 9.48 9.85
CA PHE A 164 1.21 8.30 9.05
C PHE A 164 2.06 7.11 9.49
N PRO A 165 1.50 5.89 9.53
CA PRO A 165 2.31 4.69 9.67
C PRO A 165 3.36 4.60 8.55
N ALA A 166 4.62 4.35 8.89
CA ALA A 166 5.71 4.30 7.91
C ALA A 166 5.53 3.19 6.84
N GLY A 167 4.68 2.19 7.11
CA GLY A 167 4.46 1.01 6.26
C GLY A 167 3.21 1.05 5.39
N VAL A 168 2.44 2.14 5.35
CA VAL A 168 1.23 2.21 4.50
C VAL A 168 1.55 2.71 3.09
N VAL A 169 0.96 2.05 2.10
CA VAL A 169 1.03 2.46 0.69
C VAL A 169 0.36 3.83 0.50
N PHE A 170 0.73 4.53 -0.56
CA PHE A 170 0.17 5.84 -0.92
C PHE A 170 -1.37 5.89 -0.88
N GLU A 171 -2.04 4.92 -1.49
CA GLU A 171 -3.50 4.86 -1.56
C GLU A 171 -4.13 4.69 -0.18
N ASP A 172 -3.47 3.97 0.72
CA ASP A 172 -3.92 3.76 2.10
C ASP A 172 -3.74 5.03 2.93
N ARG A 173 -2.70 5.83 2.69
CA ARG A 173 -2.53 7.15 3.33
C ARG A 173 -3.67 8.09 2.96
N LEU A 174 -4.06 8.14 1.68
CA LEU A 174 -5.21 8.94 1.24
C LEU A 174 -6.53 8.41 1.83
N ALA A 175 -6.69 7.09 1.94
CA ALA A 175 -7.85 6.51 2.62
C ALA A 175 -7.88 6.88 4.10
N ILE A 176 -6.74 6.80 4.80
CA ILE A 176 -6.61 7.21 6.21
C ILE A 176 -7.02 8.67 6.37
N LEU A 177 -6.56 9.58 5.50
CA LEU A 177 -6.98 10.99 5.52
C LEU A 177 -8.49 11.13 5.27
N SER A 178 -9.00 10.49 4.22
CA SER A 178 -10.42 10.57 3.84
C SER A 178 -11.38 10.05 4.91
N GLY A 179 -10.95 9.09 5.73
CA GLY A 179 -11.74 8.54 6.84
C GLY A 179 -11.55 9.28 8.17
N ALA A 180 -10.59 10.19 8.26
CA ALA A 180 -10.28 10.91 9.50
C ALA A 180 -11.34 11.96 9.81
N ARG A 181 -11.61 12.16 11.11
CA ARG A 181 -12.43 13.26 11.60
C ARG A 181 -11.67 14.58 11.51
N SER A 182 -10.41 14.56 11.94
CA SER A 182 -9.52 15.70 11.79
C SER A 182 -8.06 15.26 11.60
N VAL A 183 -7.27 16.14 10.97
CA VAL A 183 -5.86 15.90 10.66
C VAL A 183 -5.06 17.07 11.20
N THR A 184 -3.97 16.79 11.92
CA THR A 184 -2.98 17.79 12.32
C THR A 184 -1.68 17.49 11.61
N THR A 185 -1.13 18.45 10.87
CA THR A 185 0.07 18.23 10.05
C THR A 185 0.86 19.53 9.87
N ASP A 186 2.17 19.41 9.71
CA ASP A 186 3.08 20.46 9.26
C ASP A 186 3.45 20.32 7.77
N ASP A 187 2.97 19.26 7.11
CA ASP A 187 3.14 18.99 5.68
C ASP A 187 2.01 19.68 4.90
N GLU A 188 2.38 20.66 4.08
CA GLU A 188 1.45 21.43 3.25
C GLU A 188 0.75 20.60 2.18
N HIS A 189 1.39 19.54 1.69
CA HIS A 189 0.78 18.66 0.72
C HIS A 189 -0.26 17.75 1.38
N VAL A 190 -0.04 17.35 2.64
CA VAL A 190 -1.08 16.70 3.46
C VAL A 190 -2.22 17.68 3.72
N ALA A 191 -1.94 18.94 4.04
CA ALA A 191 -2.97 19.96 4.24
C ALA A 191 -3.78 20.23 2.96
N ALA A 192 -3.12 20.31 1.80
CA ALA A 192 -3.74 20.47 0.49
C ALA A 192 -4.56 19.24 0.09
N ALA A 193 -4.07 18.02 0.38
CA ALA A 193 -4.85 16.80 0.19
C ALA A 193 -6.09 16.78 1.09
N CYS A 194 -5.99 17.21 2.35
CA CYS A 194 -7.14 17.34 3.25
C CYS A 194 -8.17 18.35 2.71
N ALA A 195 -7.71 19.50 2.21
CA ALA A 195 -8.58 20.50 1.60
C ALA A 195 -9.34 19.94 0.39
N ALA A 196 -8.67 19.20 -0.48
CA ALA A 196 -9.28 18.55 -1.64
C ALA A 196 -10.22 17.38 -1.24
N LEU A 197 -9.93 16.67 -0.15
CA LEU A 197 -10.79 15.62 0.42
C LEU A 197 -11.96 16.17 1.25
N GLY A 198 -11.99 17.47 1.56
CA GLY A 198 -12.99 18.08 2.44
C GLY A 198 -12.84 17.67 3.92
N VAL A 199 -11.63 17.29 4.34
CA VAL A 199 -11.32 16.85 5.71
C VAL A 199 -10.84 18.04 6.54
N SER A 200 -11.32 18.14 7.79
CA SER A 200 -10.88 19.20 8.71
C SER A 200 -9.40 19.05 9.03
N CYS A 201 -8.60 20.05 8.67
CA CYS A 201 -7.14 20.02 8.86
C CYS A 201 -6.65 21.23 9.67
N VAL A 202 -5.77 20.97 10.63
CA VAL A 202 -4.96 21.98 11.33
C VAL A 202 -3.53 21.86 10.80
N GLY A 203 -3.14 22.81 9.96
CA GLY A 203 -1.83 22.81 9.31
C GLY A 203 -1.58 24.08 8.52
N PRO A 204 -0.47 24.14 7.74
CA PRO A 204 -0.23 25.24 6.81
C PRO A 204 -1.37 25.35 5.79
N ALA A 205 -1.64 26.58 5.33
CA ALA A 205 -2.63 26.80 4.28
C ALA A 205 -2.09 26.28 2.94
N PRO A 206 -2.91 25.59 2.12
CA PRO A 206 -2.49 25.18 0.79
C PRO A 206 -2.16 26.40 -0.08
N ARG A 207 -1.18 26.24 -0.95
CA ARG A 207 -0.66 27.27 -1.86
C ARG A 207 -1.38 27.23 -3.20
N GLY A 208 -1.89 28.38 -3.61
CA GLY A 208 -2.55 28.57 -4.90
C GLY A 208 -3.94 27.93 -5.00
N SER A 209 -4.48 27.95 -6.20
CA SER A 209 -5.79 27.41 -6.56
C SER A 209 -5.69 26.40 -7.70
N VAL A 210 -6.75 25.61 -7.90
CA VAL A 210 -6.82 24.64 -9.01
C VAL A 210 -6.66 25.30 -10.39
N THR A 211 -7.11 26.55 -10.52
CA THR A 211 -6.99 27.28 -11.79
C THR A 211 -5.54 27.70 -12.03
N GLU A 212 -4.88 28.28 -11.04
CA GLU A 212 -3.45 28.65 -11.11
C GLU A 212 -2.57 27.43 -11.37
N LEU A 213 -2.86 26.30 -10.70
CA LEU A 213 -2.15 25.04 -10.93
C LEU A 213 -2.26 24.56 -12.39
N ARG A 214 -3.46 24.66 -12.99
CA ARG A 214 -3.67 24.29 -14.39
C ARG A 214 -2.89 25.20 -15.34
N ASP A 215 -2.87 26.50 -15.07
CA ASP A 215 -2.12 27.47 -15.85
C ASP A 215 -0.59 27.23 -15.75
N GLU A 216 -0.09 26.88 -14.56
CA GLU A 216 1.32 26.50 -14.35
C GLU A 216 1.69 25.23 -15.13
N LEU A 217 0.82 24.21 -15.12
CA LEU A 217 1.01 22.97 -15.89
C LEU A 217 0.95 23.20 -17.40
N ASP A 218 0.07 24.08 -17.88
CA ASP A 218 0.00 24.47 -19.29
C ASP A 218 1.28 25.21 -19.71
N ARG A 219 1.79 26.10 -18.84
CA ARG A 219 3.06 26.80 -19.05
C ARG A 219 4.25 25.83 -19.08
N LEU A 220 4.24 24.83 -18.21
CA LEU A 220 5.24 23.76 -18.16
C LEU A 220 5.26 22.95 -19.46
N ALA A 221 4.08 22.57 -19.96
CA ALA A 221 3.93 21.84 -21.22
C ALA A 221 4.42 22.66 -22.42
N ALA A 222 4.04 23.93 -22.51
CA ALA A 222 4.50 24.84 -23.56
C ALA A 222 6.03 25.05 -23.54
N LEU A 223 6.62 25.15 -22.34
CA LEU A 223 8.07 25.23 -22.18
C LEU A 223 8.76 23.98 -22.72
N ALA A 224 8.25 22.78 -22.37
CA ALA A 224 8.82 21.53 -22.83
C ALA A 224 8.86 21.48 -24.37
N GLU A 225 7.73 21.73 -25.04
CA GLU A 225 7.64 21.73 -26.50
C GLU A 225 8.58 22.74 -27.16
N LYS A 226 8.67 23.95 -26.59
CA LYS A 226 9.59 24.99 -27.06
C LYS A 226 11.04 24.51 -27.00
N THR A 227 11.47 23.96 -25.87
CA THR A 227 12.85 23.46 -25.72
C THR A 227 13.15 22.34 -26.71
N LEU A 228 12.22 21.41 -26.92
CA LEU A 228 12.40 20.33 -27.90
C LEU A 228 12.61 20.88 -29.31
N ALA A 229 11.82 21.90 -29.69
CA ALA A 229 11.94 22.55 -30.99
C ALA A 229 13.29 23.25 -31.16
N GLU A 230 13.82 23.87 -30.09
CA GLU A 230 15.13 24.52 -30.07
C GLU A 230 16.29 23.51 -30.13
N GLN A 231 16.14 22.32 -29.54
CA GLN A 231 17.12 21.23 -29.56
C GLN A 231 17.17 20.45 -30.89
N GLY A 232 16.28 20.75 -31.85
CA GLY A 232 16.35 20.19 -33.21
C GLY A 232 15.84 18.75 -33.38
N GLY A 233 15.21 18.16 -32.35
CA GLY A 233 14.49 16.88 -32.45
C GLY A 233 15.33 15.71 -32.99
N ASP A 234 16.35 15.28 -32.26
CA ASP A 234 17.28 14.24 -32.76
C ASP A 234 16.78 12.79 -32.53
N LEU A 235 16.60 12.07 -33.63
CA LEU A 235 16.28 10.64 -33.69
C LEU A 235 17.45 9.75 -33.24
N GLY A 236 18.70 10.21 -33.35
CA GLY A 236 19.90 9.48 -32.94
C GLY A 236 19.99 9.35 -31.42
N THR A 237 19.84 10.47 -30.71
CA THR A 237 19.66 10.51 -29.26
C THR A 237 18.49 9.61 -28.83
N ARG A 238 17.37 9.63 -29.56
CA ARG A 238 16.22 8.76 -29.30
C ARG A 238 16.53 7.26 -29.39
N MET A 239 17.34 6.80 -30.35
CA MET A 239 17.68 5.37 -30.44
C MET A 239 18.60 4.91 -29.32
N ALA A 240 19.56 5.74 -28.90
CA ALA A 240 20.45 5.44 -27.77
C ALA A 240 19.67 5.41 -26.45
N VAL A 241 18.80 6.41 -26.23
CA VAL A 241 17.92 6.48 -25.06
C VAL A 241 16.95 5.30 -25.02
N LEU A 242 16.28 4.95 -26.12
CA LEU A 242 15.38 3.78 -26.16
C LEU A 242 16.10 2.47 -25.86
N ALA A 243 17.38 2.34 -26.23
CA ALA A 243 18.17 1.15 -25.93
C ALA A 243 18.50 1.04 -24.44
N GLU A 244 18.86 2.16 -23.80
CA GLU A 244 19.10 2.25 -22.37
C GLU A 244 17.82 2.00 -21.56
N GLU A 245 16.68 2.53 -22.01
CA GLU A 245 15.37 2.29 -21.41
C GLU A 245 14.90 0.84 -21.55
N ASN A 246 15.12 0.22 -22.70
CA ASN A 246 14.79 -1.19 -22.87
C ASN A 246 15.62 -2.04 -21.91
N HIS A 247 16.87 -1.63 -21.63
CA HIS A 247 17.71 -2.25 -20.63
C HIS A 247 17.18 -2.02 -19.20
N ALA A 248 16.84 -0.79 -18.84
CA ALA A 248 16.27 -0.44 -17.53
C ALA A 248 14.93 -1.16 -17.28
N LEU A 249 14.03 -1.21 -18.27
CA LEU A 249 12.78 -1.95 -18.19
C LEU A 249 12.98 -3.44 -18.02
N ARG A 250 13.96 -4.03 -18.72
CA ARG A 250 14.31 -5.45 -18.52
C ARG A 250 14.83 -5.70 -17.12
N LEU A 251 15.64 -4.79 -16.58
CA LEU A 251 16.16 -4.88 -15.22
C LEU A 251 15.02 -4.73 -14.19
N ALA A 252 14.14 -3.74 -14.34
CA ALA A 252 12.99 -3.54 -13.48
C ALA A 252 12.03 -4.73 -13.53
N HIS A 253 11.71 -5.27 -14.71
CA HIS A 253 10.90 -6.48 -14.85
C HIS A 253 11.58 -7.73 -14.29
N TRP A 254 12.90 -7.77 -14.28
CA TRP A 254 13.65 -8.86 -13.67
C TRP A 254 13.57 -8.77 -12.14
N LEU A 255 13.83 -7.60 -11.56
CA LEU A 255 13.72 -7.33 -10.13
C LEU A 255 12.28 -7.54 -9.61
N LEU A 256 11.27 -7.09 -10.36
CA LEU A 256 9.86 -7.32 -10.02
C LEU A 256 9.53 -8.81 -9.98
N ARG A 257 10.02 -9.58 -10.96
CA ARG A 257 9.85 -11.04 -10.98
C ARG A 257 10.53 -11.70 -9.79
N GLU A 258 11.73 -11.26 -9.45
CA GLU A 258 12.46 -11.77 -8.28
C GLU A 258 11.70 -11.47 -6.98
N ARG A 259 11.19 -10.24 -6.82
CA ARG A 259 10.33 -9.85 -5.69
C ARG A 259 9.05 -10.69 -5.62
N MET A 260 8.34 -10.85 -6.74
CA MET A 260 7.13 -11.67 -6.79
C MET A 260 7.40 -13.13 -6.43
N LEU A 261 8.57 -13.68 -6.79
CA LEU A 261 8.97 -15.03 -6.39
C LEU A 261 9.21 -15.10 -4.88
N VAL A 262 9.91 -14.13 -4.30
CA VAL A 262 10.15 -14.07 -2.84
C VAL A 262 8.84 -13.88 -2.07
N GLU A 263 7.96 -12.98 -2.50
CA GLU A 263 6.65 -12.75 -1.88
C GLU A 263 5.77 -13.99 -2.01
N ARG A 264 5.73 -14.63 -3.19
CA ARG A 264 5.02 -15.89 -3.37
C ARG A 264 5.58 -16.98 -2.46
N GLN A 265 6.90 -17.11 -2.35
CA GLN A 265 7.51 -18.08 -1.45
C GLN A 265 7.17 -17.79 0.02
N ARG A 266 7.22 -16.52 0.42
CA ARG A 266 6.85 -16.06 1.76
C ARG A 266 5.37 -16.31 2.10
N LEU A 267 4.47 -16.30 1.11
CA LEU A 267 3.05 -16.58 1.30
C LEU A 267 2.71 -18.08 1.18
N VAL A 268 3.45 -18.83 0.37
CA VAL A 268 3.24 -20.27 0.17
C VAL A 268 3.63 -21.07 1.41
N GLU A 269 4.72 -20.74 2.09
CA GLU A 269 5.14 -21.48 3.30
C GLU A 269 4.09 -21.42 4.42
N PRO A 270 3.59 -20.22 4.84
CA PRO A 270 2.54 -20.13 5.85
C PRO A 270 1.21 -20.71 5.37
N LEU A 271 0.88 -20.61 4.08
CA LEU A 271 -0.32 -21.24 3.54
C LEU A 271 -0.23 -22.78 3.59
N ALA A 272 0.93 -23.34 3.28
CA ALA A 272 1.17 -24.78 3.37
C ALA A 272 1.17 -25.26 4.84
N GLU A 273 1.64 -24.44 5.77
CA GLU A 273 1.57 -24.72 7.21
C GLU A 273 0.13 -24.70 7.72
N THR A 274 -0.64 -23.65 7.42
CA THR A 274 -2.06 -23.56 7.79
C THR A 274 -2.91 -24.68 7.16
N TRP A 275 -2.58 -25.15 5.96
CA TRP A 275 -3.23 -26.33 5.37
C TRP A 275 -2.87 -27.63 6.11
N ARG A 276 -1.61 -27.80 6.54
CA ARG A 276 -1.20 -28.94 7.38
C ARG A 276 -1.93 -28.94 8.71
N GLU A 277 -1.97 -27.80 9.40
CA GLU A 277 -2.69 -27.64 10.67
C GLU A 277 -4.18 -27.97 10.52
N ARG A 278 -4.81 -27.51 9.42
CA ARG A 278 -6.20 -27.85 9.11
C ARG A 278 -6.39 -29.36 8.94
N ASP A 279 -5.53 -30.01 8.17
CA ASP A 279 -5.66 -31.44 7.89
C ASP A 279 -5.43 -32.28 9.16
N GLU A 280 -4.46 -31.93 9.99
CA GLU A 280 -4.23 -32.54 11.30
C GLU A 280 -5.45 -32.36 12.23
N ALA A 281 -6.05 -31.17 12.28
CA ALA A 281 -7.25 -30.91 13.07
C ALA A 281 -8.47 -31.70 12.57
N VAL A 282 -8.59 -31.92 11.25
CA VAL A 282 -9.65 -32.73 10.65
C VAL A 282 -9.49 -34.20 11.03
N ASP A 283 -8.27 -34.73 10.97
CA ASP A 283 -7.95 -36.11 11.35
C ASP A 283 -8.16 -36.36 12.85
N GLU A 284 -7.72 -35.43 13.70
CA GLU A 284 -7.98 -35.49 15.14
C GLU A 284 -9.48 -35.48 15.44
N ALA A 285 -10.24 -34.59 14.79
CA ALA A 285 -11.69 -34.53 14.94
C ALA A 285 -12.38 -35.81 14.46
N ALA A 286 -11.86 -36.49 13.43
CA ALA A 286 -12.37 -37.79 13.00
C ALA A 286 -12.09 -38.88 14.06
N GLY A 287 -10.85 -38.95 14.57
CA GLY A 287 -10.47 -39.90 15.61
C GLY A 287 -11.27 -39.74 16.92
N LEU A 288 -11.52 -38.49 17.33
CA LEU A 288 -12.36 -38.19 18.50
C LEU A 288 -13.82 -38.62 18.29
N ARG A 289 -14.38 -38.44 17.08
CA ARG A 289 -15.73 -38.90 16.76
C ARG A 289 -15.85 -40.42 16.83
N ASP A 290 -14.86 -41.15 16.31
CA ASP A 290 -14.86 -42.61 16.37
C ASP A 290 -14.72 -43.13 17.80
N ARG A 291 -13.85 -42.50 18.60
CA ARG A 291 -13.71 -42.86 20.01
C ARG A 291 -14.97 -42.58 20.81
N ASN A 292 -15.66 -41.48 20.53
CA ASN A 292 -16.95 -41.18 21.14
C ASN A 292 -18.03 -42.20 20.76
N ARG A 293 -18.06 -42.67 19.50
CA ARG A 293 -18.98 -43.74 19.07
C ARG A 293 -18.71 -45.04 19.81
N GLU A 294 -17.45 -45.42 19.98
CA GLU A 294 -17.07 -46.62 20.70
C GLU A 294 -17.41 -46.53 22.19
N LEU A 295 -17.12 -45.39 22.83
CA LEU A 295 -17.49 -45.15 24.22
C LEU A 295 -19.02 -45.16 24.42
N ALA A 296 -19.79 -44.61 23.47
CA ALA A 296 -21.25 -44.69 23.50
C ALA A 296 -21.73 -46.16 23.44
N ARG A 297 -21.16 -46.97 22.54
CA ARG A 297 -21.46 -48.40 22.42
C ARG A 297 -21.14 -49.17 23.70
N GLN A 298 -19.97 -48.90 24.30
CA GLN A 298 -19.57 -49.52 25.58
C GLN A 298 -20.49 -49.12 26.73
N ASN A 299 -20.88 -47.84 26.80
CA ASN A 299 -21.84 -47.37 27.80
C ASN A 299 -23.22 -48.05 27.64
N GLU A 300 -23.71 -48.21 26.41
CA GLU A 300 -24.96 -48.93 26.13
C GLU A 300 -24.87 -50.40 26.56
N GLU A 301 -23.76 -51.08 26.28
CA GLU A 301 -23.55 -52.47 26.67
C GLU A 301 -23.47 -52.63 28.20
N LEU A 302 -22.74 -51.75 28.88
CA LEU A 302 -22.65 -51.74 30.34
C LEU A 302 -24.00 -51.43 30.99
N ALA A 303 -24.76 -50.47 30.44
CA ALA A 303 -26.10 -50.15 30.90
C ALA A 303 -27.05 -51.35 30.75
N ALA A 304 -26.98 -52.07 29.63
CA ALA A 304 -27.77 -53.28 29.41
C ALA A 304 -27.41 -54.41 30.39
N ARG A 305 -26.10 -54.61 30.66
CA ARG A 305 -25.63 -55.60 31.65
C ARG A 305 -26.07 -55.26 33.06
N LEU A 306 -25.98 -53.98 33.46
CA LEU A 306 -26.47 -53.52 34.76
C LEU A 306 -27.98 -53.75 34.90
N ALA A 307 -28.76 -53.35 33.90
CA ALA A 307 -30.21 -53.57 33.90
C ALA A 307 -30.57 -55.07 34.00
N HIS A 308 -29.82 -55.94 33.32
CA HIS A 308 -30.01 -57.39 33.41
C HIS A 308 -29.73 -57.92 34.82
N VAL A 309 -28.58 -57.56 35.41
CA VAL A 309 -28.21 -57.97 36.78
C VAL A 309 -29.20 -57.41 37.81
N GLU A 310 -29.66 -56.17 37.66
CA GLU A 310 -30.70 -55.59 38.51
C GLU A 310 -32.02 -56.36 38.41
N SER A 311 -32.41 -56.77 37.20
CA SER A 311 -33.59 -57.62 36.99
C SER A 311 -33.42 -59.00 37.63
N GLU A 312 -32.27 -59.65 37.47
CA GLU A 312 -31.99 -60.95 38.11
C GLU A 312 -31.97 -60.83 39.64
N LEU A 313 -31.34 -59.79 40.18
CA LEU A 313 -31.31 -59.52 41.62
C LEU A 313 -32.73 -59.31 42.16
N SER A 314 -33.55 -58.52 41.48
CA SER A 314 -34.94 -58.28 41.83
C SER A 314 -35.76 -59.57 41.80
N ALA A 315 -35.57 -60.40 40.78
CA ALA A 315 -36.20 -61.72 40.68
C ALA A 315 -35.77 -62.65 41.82
N TRP A 316 -34.46 -62.70 42.13
CA TRP A 316 -33.91 -63.50 43.24
C TRP A 316 -34.46 -63.04 44.59
N GLN A 317 -34.51 -61.73 44.85
CA GLN A 317 -35.12 -61.15 46.06
C GLN A 317 -36.61 -61.50 46.18
N GLY A 318 -37.32 -61.65 45.06
CA GLY A 318 -38.73 -62.06 45.01
C GLY A 318 -38.97 -63.55 45.32
N THR A 319 -37.94 -64.39 45.31
CA THR A 319 -38.08 -65.83 45.60
C THR A 319 -38.47 -66.08 47.06
N LYS A 320 -39.25 -67.15 47.31
CA LYS A 320 -39.70 -67.51 48.67
C LYS A 320 -38.54 -67.63 49.66
N LEU A 321 -37.42 -68.25 49.28
CA LEU A 321 -36.24 -68.42 50.14
C LEU A 321 -35.70 -67.09 50.70
N VAL A 322 -35.53 -66.09 49.83
CA VAL A 322 -35.00 -64.77 50.22
C VAL A 322 -36.08 -63.91 50.90
N ARG A 323 -37.32 -64.00 50.41
CA ARG A 323 -38.47 -63.28 50.95
C ARG A 323 -38.80 -63.68 52.39
N TRP A 324 -38.63 -64.94 52.76
CA TRP A 324 -38.89 -65.45 54.11
C TRP A 324 -37.68 -65.38 55.04
N THR A 325 -36.45 -65.25 54.53
CA THR A 325 -35.25 -65.21 55.39
C THR A 325 -35.18 -63.94 56.24
N ARG A 326 -35.62 -62.77 55.76
CA ARG A 326 -35.64 -61.53 56.56
C ARG A 326 -36.69 -61.58 57.69
N PRO A 327 -37.97 -61.95 57.43
CA PRO A 327 -38.96 -62.19 58.49
C PRO A 327 -38.57 -63.29 59.47
N LEU A 328 -37.98 -64.39 58.99
CA LEU A 328 -37.50 -65.48 59.86
C LEU A 328 -36.36 -65.03 60.75
N ARG A 329 -35.40 -64.26 60.23
CA ARG A 329 -34.27 -63.74 61.02
C ARG A 329 -34.74 -62.72 62.07
N ASP A 330 -35.71 -61.87 61.73
CA ASP A 330 -36.36 -60.95 62.69
C ASP A 330 -37.18 -61.70 63.76
N ALA A 331 -37.91 -62.75 63.39
CA ALA A 331 -38.65 -63.60 64.33
C ALA A 331 -37.70 -64.38 65.26
N TYR A 332 -36.60 -64.92 64.72
CA TYR A 332 -35.58 -65.62 65.51
C TYR A 332 -34.81 -64.66 66.44
N GLY A 333 -34.55 -63.42 65.99
CA GLY A 333 -33.96 -62.37 66.82
C GLY A 333 -34.86 -61.96 67.99
N LYS A 334 -36.18 -61.83 67.75
CA LYS A 334 -37.18 -61.57 68.80
C LYS A 334 -37.44 -62.74 69.75
N ALA A 335 -37.12 -63.97 69.35
CA ALA A 335 -37.26 -65.15 70.21
C ALA A 335 -36.01 -65.41 71.09
N ARG A 336 -34.89 -64.74 70.80
CA ARG A 336 -33.59 -64.94 71.47
C ARG A 336 -33.19 -63.76 72.38
N GLY A 337 -33.92 -62.65 72.33
CA GLY A 337 -33.89 -61.56 73.31
C GLY A 337 -35.20 -61.49 74.06
#